data_AF-A0A254QB63-F1
#
_entry.id   AF-A0A254QB63-F1
#
_cell.length_a   1.000
_cell.length_b   1.000
_cell.length_c   1.000
_cell.angle_alpha   90.00
_cell.angle_beta   90.00
_cell.angle_gamma   90.00
#
_symmetry.space_group_name_H-M   'P 1'
#
loop_
_entity.id
_entity.type
_entity.pdbx_description
1 polymer ?
#
loop_
_entity_poly.entity_id
_entity_poly.type
_entity_poly.pdbx_seq_one_letter_code
_entity_poly.pdbx_strand_id
1 'polypeptide(L)'
;MEQPIEKRKLLIIKSHPQSLGPVEGFLKNRDWDIKSTHNLKEAMVFLVQNQPQFVMVSIDHPNKKVRNLPKVLSQAFPVCVIAFAENSTPTSVKVLNDCNAGYAIYHPITGPAVERMVNKYHKDQSQTNNAAAAQRTWDNAGGSNSGVIAIRGGEAGADGTTASSQNFLANLMGALEGNSTSGSFAGFGQGSLNESNIAVQPGMAGYIPPTSPDSNVNGPFMRDPYANPTGISDLGGARGSQSASDALDPNDPNYDPYGDGGSSAYSSRKKNDTMWAPVEETARTKNSKGLKETADEVAKDPGSLILKGTREAMDKACIITEKKRKIEIATNVACILVESGRFSGYLVAAMAQHLTIDVQFVEKIRTRLFKFLTENGENLSNNETMPIRIKQVPFAAWAVEHAEFLRKSVHEGNEVAMAFFPNAELKADIAPSPDEEMAAVKINDIRTDVPVEFNLYVHLPRNNRYVLYTPQGGVFLGEQKNRLVNQGVTQLHILRMELQNLDKYRAQNFLNDKIDEYEAQQENEAKDRKKSVAS
;
A
#
# COMPACT_ATOMS: atom_id res chain seq x y z
N MET A 1 31.02 -17.19 6.06
CA MET A 1 30.68 -16.39 4.86
C MET A 1 30.10 -15.09 5.38
N GLU A 2 30.87 -14.01 5.37
CA GLU A 2 30.33 -12.67 5.68
C GLU A 2 29.43 -12.28 4.52
N GLN A 3 28.16 -12.00 4.78
CA GLN A 3 27.28 -11.45 3.76
C GLN A 3 27.80 -10.06 3.37
N PRO A 4 27.85 -9.72 2.08
CA PRO A 4 28.29 -8.40 1.65
C PRO A 4 27.40 -7.34 2.31
N ILE A 5 28.00 -6.48 3.13
CA ILE A 5 27.29 -5.36 3.76
C ILE A 5 26.87 -4.42 2.64
N GLU A 6 25.57 -4.37 2.37
CA GLU A 6 25.02 -3.50 1.33
C GLU A 6 25.32 -2.04 1.68
N LYS A 7 26.04 -1.34 0.80
CA LYS A 7 26.45 0.04 1.03
C LYS A 7 25.22 0.95 1.04
N ARG A 8 25.08 1.74 2.11
CA ARG A 8 23.97 2.69 2.26
C ARG A 8 24.12 3.81 1.24
N LYS A 9 23.08 4.01 0.42
CA LYS A 9 23.04 5.07 -0.60
C LYS A 9 22.32 6.31 -0.08
N LEU A 10 22.97 7.47 -0.16
CA LEU A 10 22.45 8.75 0.32
C LEU A 10 22.59 9.84 -0.74
N LEU A 11 21.50 10.50 -1.08
CA LEU A 11 21.48 11.72 -1.89
C LEU A 11 21.34 12.95 -0.98
N ILE A 12 22.20 13.95 -1.14
CA ILE A 12 22.15 15.22 -0.40
C ILE A 12 21.89 16.36 -1.39
N ILE A 13 20.77 17.06 -1.22
CA ILE A 13 20.40 18.27 -1.94
C ILE A 13 20.72 19.47 -1.06
N LYS A 14 21.86 20.12 -1.31
CA LYS A 14 22.40 21.21 -0.49
C LYS A 14 22.22 22.58 -1.13
N SER A 15 22.18 23.62 -0.32
CA SER A 15 22.00 25.01 -0.74
C SER A 15 23.21 25.56 -1.49
N HIS A 16 24.43 25.15 -1.10
CA HIS A 16 25.69 25.62 -1.69
C HIS A 16 26.62 24.44 -2.04
N PRO A 17 27.41 24.52 -3.12
CA PRO A 17 28.29 23.43 -3.55
C PRO A 17 29.34 23.00 -2.52
N GLN A 18 29.78 23.94 -1.68
CA GLN A 18 30.84 23.71 -0.68
C GLN A 18 30.28 23.43 0.73
N SER A 19 28.96 23.50 0.92
CA SER A 19 28.39 23.14 2.22
C SER A 19 28.47 21.63 2.44
N LEU A 20 28.60 21.24 3.72
CA LEU A 20 28.64 19.86 4.22
C LEU A 20 29.87 19.01 3.89
N GLY A 21 30.98 19.58 3.40
CA GLY A 21 32.23 18.83 3.14
C GLY A 21 32.69 17.91 4.29
N PRO A 22 32.73 18.38 5.56
CA PRO A 22 33.08 17.53 6.70
C PRO A 22 32.09 16.37 6.94
N VAL A 23 30.80 16.58 6.67
CA VAL A 23 29.74 15.56 6.81
C VAL A 23 29.90 14.50 5.74
N GLU A 24 30.13 14.90 4.49
CA GLU A 24 30.40 14.00 3.37
C GLU A 24 31.65 13.14 3.63
N GLY A 25 32.75 13.75 4.09
CA GLY A 25 33.97 13.02 4.44
C GLY A 25 33.76 12.00 5.57
N PHE A 26 33.05 12.39 6.63
CA PHE A 26 32.73 11.49 7.74
C PHE A 26 31.92 10.27 7.29
N LEU A 27 30.88 10.48 6.48
CA LEU A 27 30.00 9.40 6.03
C LEU A 27 30.71 8.50 4.99
N LYS A 28 31.53 9.06 4.09
CA LYS A 28 32.35 8.27 3.16
C LYS A 28 33.35 7.36 3.86
N ASN A 29 33.94 7.82 4.98
CA ASN A 29 34.83 7.00 5.83
C ASN A 29 34.11 5.82 6.52
N ARG A 30 32.77 5.74 6.39
CA ARG A 30 31.93 4.65 6.92
C ARG A 30 31.20 3.90 5.82
N ASP A 31 31.79 3.87 4.62
CA ASP A 31 31.30 3.12 3.46
C ASP A 31 29.91 3.53 2.95
N TRP A 32 29.51 4.79 3.18
CA TRP A 32 28.32 5.36 2.55
C TRP A 32 28.61 5.71 1.09
N ASP A 33 27.69 5.34 0.20
CA ASP A 33 27.68 5.80 -1.18
C ASP A 33 26.87 7.11 -1.26
N ILE A 34 27.58 8.23 -1.34
CA ILE A 34 26.99 9.56 -1.21
C ILE A 34 27.12 10.33 -2.50
N LYS A 35 25.97 10.79 -3.00
CA LYS A 35 25.90 11.83 -4.02
C LYS A 35 25.43 13.13 -3.37
N SER A 36 26.20 14.19 -3.54
CA SER A 36 25.86 15.52 -3.04
C SER A 36 25.78 16.49 -4.22
N THR A 37 24.68 17.23 -4.32
CA THR A 37 24.48 18.21 -5.39
C THR A 37 23.67 19.41 -4.89
N HIS A 38 23.89 20.55 -5.53
CA HIS A 38 23.09 21.77 -5.36
C HIS A 38 22.18 22.01 -6.57
N ASN A 39 22.26 21.15 -7.59
CA ASN A 39 21.47 21.25 -8.80
C ASN A 39 20.29 20.27 -8.72
N LEU A 40 19.07 20.82 -8.70
CA LEU A 40 17.85 20.02 -8.61
C LEU A 40 17.71 19.03 -9.77
N LYS A 41 18.09 19.39 -11.00
CA LYS A 41 17.99 18.50 -12.16
C LYS A 41 18.90 17.28 -12.01
N GLU A 42 20.13 17.49 -11.57
CA GLU A 42 21.07 16.40 -11.28
C GLU A 42 20.55 15.51 -10.14
N ALA A 43 19.97 16.11 -9.09
CA ALA A 43 19.37 15.37 -7.98
C ALA A 43 18.23 14.46 -8.45
N MET A 44 17.31 14.96 -9.28
CA MET A 44 16.18 14.18 -9.77
C MET A 44 16.64 13.04 -10.70
N VAL A 45 17.60 13.29 -11.59
CA VAL A 45 18.18 12.25 -12.44
C VAL A 45 18.83 11.15 -11.58
N PHE A 46 19.63 11.54 -10.59
CA PHE A 46 20.27 10.60 -9.69
C PHE A 46 19.25 9.79 -8.88
N LEU A 47 18.20 10.43 -8.37
CA LEU A 47 17.13 9.79 -7.61
C LEU A 47 16.46 8.67 -8.42
N VAL A 48 16.12 8.93 -9.69
CA VAL A 48 15.46 7.95 -10.56
C VAL A 48 16.41 6.82 -10.94
N GLN A 49 17.66 7.13 -11.26
CA GLN A 49 18.63 6.13 -11.74
C GLN A 49 19.14 5.21 -10.63
N ASN A 50 19.40 5.75 -9.44
CA ASN A 50 20.10 5.04 -8.38
C ASN A 50 19.20 4.61 -7.22
N GLN A 51 17.98 5.15 -7.15
CA GLN A 51 16.99 4.88 -6.10
C GLN A 51 17.63 4.86 -4.70
N PRO A 52 18.26 5.96 -4.25
CA PRO A 52 18.90 6.02 -2.95
C PRO A 52 17.88 5.77 -1.83
N GLN A 53 18.31 5.06 -0.79
CA GLN A 53 17.45 4.75 0.38
C GLN A 53 17.11 6.01 1.18
N PHE A 54 18.03 6.97 1.22
CA PHE A 54 17.93 8.20 1.98
C PHE A 54 18.12 9.42 1.08
N VAL A 55 17.29 10.44 1.28
CA VAL A 55 17.42 11.75 0.62
C VAL A 55 17.41 12.84 1.68
N MET A 56 18.49 13.61 1.75
CA MET A 56 18.57 14.80 2.59
C MET A 56 18.28 16.04 1.76
N VAL A 57 17.36 16.90 2.23
CA VAL A 57 16.98 18.13 1.52
C VAL A 57 17.17 19.35 2.41
N SER A 58 17.98 20.29 1.95
CA SER A 58 18.20 21.57 2.62
C SER A 58 16.99 22.48 2.47
N ILE A 59 16.45 22.93 3.60
CA ILE A 59 15.37 23.93 3.63
C ILE A 59 15.90 25.36 3.36
N ASP A 60 17.22 25.55 3.44
CA ASP A 60 17.91 26.81 3.15
C ASP A 60 18.25 26.95 1.66
N HIS A 61 17.80 26.02 0.82
CA HIS A 61 18.06 26.07 -0.61
C HIS A 61 17.50 27.38 -1.24
N PRO A 62 18.26 28.05 -2.14
CA PRO A 62 17.83 29.31 -2.76
C PRO A 62 16.56 29.14 -3.62
N ASN A 63 16.43 27.98 -4.30
CA ASN A 63 15.23 27.64 -5.05
C ASN A 63 14.07 27.25 -4.10
N LYS A 64 12.99 28.05 -4.09
CA LYS A 64 11.78 27.80 -3.28
C LYS A 64 11.13 26.45 -3.56
N LYS A 65 11.23 25.92 -4.78
CA LYS A 65 10.68 24.60 -5.14
C LYS A 65 11.35 23.47 -4.37
N VAL A 66 12.64 23.60 -4.05
CA VAL A 66 13.38 22.61 -3.25
C VAL A 66 12.84 22.53 -1.82
N ARG A 67 12.32 23.62 -1.26
CA ARG A 67 11.75 23.63 0.10
C ARG A 67 10.48 22.80 0.24
N ASN A 68 9.75 22.62 -0.87
CA ASN A 68 8.55 21.78 -0.92
C ASN A 68 8.86 20.32 -1.27
N LEU A 69 10.09 20.00 -1.68
CA LEU A 69 10.47 18.65 -2.07
C LEU A 69 10.32 17.61 -0.98
N PRO A 70 10.55 17.88 0.32
CA PRO A 70 10.42 16.82 1.33
C PRO A 70 9.03 16.16 1.33
N LYS A 71 7.98 16.97 1.17
CA LYS A 71 6.60 16.50 1.06
C LYS A 71 6.36 15.76 -0.25
N VAL A 72 6.87 16.27 -1.37
CA VAL A 72 6.68 15.65 -2.68
C VAL A 72 7.41 14.32 -2.80
N LEU A 73 8.67 14.26 -2.34
CA LEU A 73 9.52 13.09 -2.45
C LEU A 73 9.01 11.93 -1.58
N SER A 74 8.51 12.22 -0.39
CA SER A 74 7.92 11.21 0.50
C SER A 74 6.62 10.61 -0.05
N GLN A 75 5.92 11.33 -0.94
CA GLN A 75 4.71 10.84 -1.61
C GLN A 75 5.03 10.09 -2.90
N ALA A 76 6.01 10.56 -3.68
CA ALA A 76 6.29 10.05 -5.01
C ALA A 76 7.28 8.88 -5.03
N PHE A 77 8.13 8.74 -4.01
CA PHE A 77 9.19 7.73 -3.96
C PHE A 77 9.20 7.00 -2.62
N PRO A 78 9.48 5.68 -2.60
CA PRO A 78 9.64 4.91 -1.38
C PRO A 78 11.03 5.16 -0.74
N VAL A 79 11.35 6.42 -0.47
CA VAL A 79 12.65 6.85 0.07
C VAL A 79 12.45 7.59 1.39
N CYS A 80 13.39 7.43 2.33
CA CYS A 80 13.38 8.19 3.58
C CYS A 80 13.88 9.61 3.31
N VAL A 81 12.99 10.60 3.47
CA VAL A 81 13.33 12.00 3.27
C VAL A 81 13.62 12.69 4.60
N ILE A 82 14.82 13.27 4.70
CA ILE A 82 15.30 13.97 5.89
C ILE A 82 15.47 15.45 5.54
N ALA A 83 14.62 16.32 6.09
CA ALA A 83 14.77 17.76 5.94
C ALA A 83 15.89 18.26 6.88
N PHE A 84 16.68 19.25 6.48
CA PHE A 84 17.68 19.82 7.36
C PHE A 84 17.90 21.32 7.14
N ALA A 85 18.34 22.01 8.19
CA ALA A 85 18.74 23.42 8.15
C ALA A 85 20.27 23.54 8.11
N GLU A 86 20.82 24.21 7.09
CA GLU A 86 22.25 24.50 6.99
C GLU A 86 22.65 25.64 7.93
N ASN A 87 21.75 26.60 8.15
CA ASN A 87 21.98 27.75 9.01
C ASN A 87 21.14 27.68 10.29
N SER A 88 21.64 28.29 11.36
CA SER A 88 20.92 28.42 12.64
C SER A 88 19.94 29.60 12.69
N THR A 89 19.53 30.14 11.53
CA THR A 89 18.65 31.30 11.54
C THR A 89 17.25 30.93 12.03
N PRO A 90 16.55 31.82 12.77
CA PRO A 90 15.17 31.57 13.19
C PRO A 90 14.22 31.27 12.01
N THR A 91 14.48 31.89 10.85
CA THR A 91 13.72 31.64 9.62
C THR A 91 13.91 30.21 9.13
N SER A 92 15.14 29.70 9.13
CA SER A 92 15.45 28.31 8.78
C SER A 92 14.73 27.34 9.73
N VAL A 93 14.83 27.57 11.04
CA VAL A 93 14.14 26.72 12.03
C VAL A 93 12.63 26.71 11.82
N LYS A 94 12.02 27.87 11.54
CA LYS A 94 10.59 27.97 11.26
C LYS A 94 10.20 27.18 10.00
N VAL A 95 10.90 27.40 8.88
CA VAL A 95 10.62 26.69 7.62
C VAL A 95 10.82 25.18 7.77
N LEU A 96 11.81 24.75 8.56
CA LEU A 96 12.04 23.33 8.83
C LEU A 96 10.87 22.70 9.60
N ASN A 97 10.31 23.40 10.58
CA ASN A 97 9.11 22.97 11.32
C ASN A 97 7.86 22.95 10.42
N ASP A 98 7.70 23.97 9.57
CA ASP A 98 6.55 24.10 8.66
C ASP A 98 6.58 23.08 7.51
N CYS A 99 7.76 22.51 7.18
CA CYS A 99 7.94 21.54 6.10
C CYS A 99 7.20 20.20 6.37
N ASN A 100 6.87 19.92 7.63
CA ASN A 100 6.19 18.70 8.08
C ASN A 100 6.86 17.40 7.55
N ALA A 101 8.19 17.39 7.47
CA ALA A 101 8.95 16.20 7.14
C ALA A 101 8.98 15.25 8.35
N GLY A 102 8.80 13.95 8.12
CA GLY A 102 8.83 12.96 9.21
C GLY A 102 10.16 12.92 9.97
N TYR A 103 11.25 13.33 9.31
CA TYR A 103 12.59 13.38 9.89
C TYR A 103 13.24 14.74 9.59
N ALA A 104 13.75 15.41 10.62
CA ALA A 104 14.35 16.73 10.52
C ALA A 104 15.64 16.84 11.34
N ILE A 105 16.70 17.44 10.77
CA ILE A 105 17.96 17.72 11.48
C ILE A 105 18.17 19.23 11.57
N TYR A 106 18.24 19.74 12.80
CA TYR A 106 18.55 21.14 13.09
C TYR A 106 20.08 21.38 13.06
N HIS A 107 20.48 22.61 12.74
CA HIS A 107 21.88 23.03 12.79
C HIS A 107 22.46 22.87 14.21
N PRO A 108 23.73 22.44 14.39
CA PRO A 108 24.72 22.13 13.35
C PRO A 108 24.56 20.73 12.75
N ILE A 109 24.70 20.65 11.42
CA ILE A 109 24.67 19.38 10.70
C ILE A 109 26.04 18.72 10.80
N THR A 110 26.07 17.56 11.45
CA THR A 110 27.29 16.75 11.64
C THR A 110 27.06 15.34 11.12
N GLY A 111 28.12 14.65 10.68
CA GLY A 111 28.04 13.25 10.26
C GLY A 111 27.36 12.32 11.28
N PRO A 112 27.72 12.39 12.57
CA PRO A 112 27.02 11.63 13.62
C PRO A 112 25.52 11.97 13.74
N ALA A 113 25.10 13.22 13.49
CA ALA A 113 23.69 13.58 13.54
C ALA A 113 22.88 12.92 12.41
N VAL A 114 23.46 12.85 11.20
CA VAL A 114 22.85 12.15 10.06
C VAL A 114 22.68 10.66 10.36
N GLU A 115 23.73 10.02 10.87
CA GLU A 115 23.70 8.60 11.21
C GLU A 115 22.68 8.28 12.32
N ARG A 116 22.60 9.13 13.37
CA ARG A 116 21.57 8.99 14.40
C ARG A 116 20.17 9.09 13.83
N MET A 117 19.94 10.00 12.89
CA MET A 117 18.63 10.15 12.24
C MET A 117 18.26 8.91 11.43
N VAL A 118 19.21 8.34 10.69
CA VAL A 118 19.00 7.12 9.90
C VAL A 118 18.76 5.91 10.81
N ASN A 119 19.52 5.79 11.90
CA ASN A 119 19.29 4.73 12.89
C ASN A 119 17.93 4.89 13.59
N LYS A 120 17.50 6.12 13.83
CA LYS A 120 16.14 6.40 14.32
C LYS A 120 15.09 5.93 13.32
N TYR A 121 15.23 6.26 12.03
CA TYR A 121 14.32 5.77 10.99
C TYR A 121 14.20 4.24 10.97
N HIS A 122 15.32 3.52 11.03
CA HIS A 122 15.29 2.05 11.08
C HIS A 122 14.59 1.51 12.34
N LYS A 123 14.82 2.16 13.48
CA LYS A 123 14.14 1.80 14.74
C LYS A 123 12.63 2.03 14.61
N ASP A 124 12.21 3.17 14.08
CA ASP A 124 10.80 3.52 13.91
C ASP A 124 10.12 2.55 12.93
N GLN A 125 10.77 2.18 11.82
CA GLN A 125 10.29 1.13 10.89
C GLN A 125 10.09 -0.23 11.56
N SER A 126 11.05 -0.67 12.39
CA SER A 126 10.92 -1.93 13.12
C SER A 126 9.78 -1.89 14.14
N GLN A 127 9.54 -0.74 14.78
CA GLN A 127 8.43 -0.56 15.72
C GLN A 127 7.08 -0.54 15.01
N THR A 128 6.96 0.13 13.85
CA THR A 128 5.73 0.14 13.05
C THR A 128 5.38 -1.27 12.57
N ASN A 129 6.36 -2.04 12.11
CA ASN A 129 6.15 -3.43 11.71
C ASN A 129 5.73 -4.31 12.89
N ASN A 130 6.33 -4.11 14.07
CA ASN A 130 5.95 -4.83 15.28
C ASN A 130 4.57 -4.43 15.81
N ALA A 131 4.20 -3.15 15.73
CA ALA A 131 2.88 -2.66 16.13
C ALA A 131 1.78 -3.17 15.19
N ALA A 132 2.04 -3.16 13.87
CA ALA A 132 1.15 -3.76 12.89
C ALA A 132 1.00 -5.27 13.09
N ALA A 133 2.06 -5.97 13.49
CA ALA A 133 1.99 -7.39 13.86
C ALA A 133 1.24 -7.62 15.18
N ALA A 134 1.47 -6.80 16.21
CA ALA A 134 0.79 -6.92 17.51
C ALA A 134 -0.71 -6.63 17.40
N GLN A 135 -1.11 -5.66 16.57
CA GLN A 135 -2.51 -5.33 16.35
C GLN A 135 -3.25 -6.49 15.65
N ARG A 136 -2.60 -7.20 14.71
CA ARG A 136 -3.16 -8.43 14.09
C ARG A 136 -3.32 -9.60 15.07
N THR A 137 -2.52 -9.66 16.13
CA THR A 137 -2.60 -10.72 17.14
C THR A 137 -3.74 -10.48 18.13
N TRP A 138 -4.11 -9.21 18.40
CA TRP A 138 -5.18 -8.91 19.35
C TRP A 138 -6.58 -9.08 18.75
N ASP A 139 -6.77 -8.75 17.46
CA ASP A 139 -8.07 -8.87 16.78
C ASP A 139 -8.53 -10.33 16.57
N ASN A 140 -7.65 -11.31 16.76
CA ASN A 140 -7.98 -12.74 16.60
C ASN A 140 -8.27 -13.47 17.93
N ALA A 141 -8.22 -12.75 19.06
CA ALA A 141 -8.44 -13.29 20.40
C ALA A 141 -9.60 -12.60 21.12
N GLY A 142 -10.82 -12.79 20.61
CA GLY A 142 -12.04 -12.74 21.44
C GLY A 142 -13.00 -11.57 21.20
N GLY A 143 -14.15 -11.90 20.59
CA GLY A 143 -15.45 -11.55 21.18
C GLY A 143 -16.07 -10.17 20.89
N SER A 144 -17.13 -10.21 20.08
CA SER A 144 -18.41 -9.47 20.26
C SER A 144 -18.43 -7.93 20.20
N ASN A 145 -19.04 -7.44 19.10
CA ASN A 145 -19.91 -6.26 18.99
C ASN A 145 -19.59 -5.02 19.85
N SER A 146 -18.94 -4.03 19.23
CA SER A 146 -19.24 -2.62 19.50
C SER A 146 -18.84 -1.76 18.30
N GLY A 147 -19.84 -1.20 17.63
CA GLY A 147 -19.67 -0.30 16.50
C GLY A 147 -19.20 1.08 16.95
N VAL A 148 -17.91 1.36 16.81
CA VAL A 148 -17.37 2.72 16.84
C VAL A 148 -16.47 2.89 15.63
N ILE A 149 -16.96 3.66 14.64
CA ILE A 149 -16.21 4.04 13.45
C ILE A 149 -15.22 5.14 13.86
N ALA A 150 -13.97 4.76 14.10
CA ALA A 150 -12.89 5.72 14.24
C ALA A 150 -12.39 6.14 12.84
N ILE A 151 -12.70 7.37 12.44
CA ILE A 151 -12.14 8.02 11.25
C ILE A 151 -10.67 8.35 11.57
N ARG A 152 -9.76 7.45 11.24
CA ARG A 152 -8.31 7.64 11.37
C ARG A 152 -7.76 8.15 10.02
N GLY A 153 -7.18 9.35 10.03
CA GLY A 153 -6.53 9.95 8.86
C GLY A 153 -5.39 9.06 8.35
N GLY A 154 -5.43 8.74 7.06
CA GLY A 154 -4.51 7.81 6.42
C GLY A 154 -3.09 8.36 6.26
N GLU A 155 -2.13 7.67 6.88
CA GLU A 155 -0.73 7.71 6.48
C GLU A 155 -0.52 6.69 5.35
N ALA A 156 0.24 7.11 4.33
CA ALA A 156 0.42 6.41 3.07
C ALA A 156 1.09 5.03 3.26
N GLY A 157 0.40 3.97 2.84
CA GLY A 157 0.95 2.63 2.70
C GLY A 157 1.93 2.57 1.53
N ALA A 158 3.16 2.14 1.82
CA ALA A 158 4.23 1.96 0.85
C ALA A 158 4.07 0.65 0.09
N ASP A 159 3.41 0.70 -1.08
CA ASP A 159 3.57 -0.27 -2.16
C ASP A 159 3.39 0.50 -3.49
N GLY A 160 4.50 1.04 -4.02
CA GLY A 160 4.51 1.92 -5.18
C GLY A 160 5.18 1.26 -6.39
N THR A 161 4.39 1.02 -7.44
CA THR A 161 4.84 0.64 -8.79
C THR A 161 5.72 1.72 -9.41
N THR A 162 6.87 1.34 -9.97
CA THR A 162 7.92 2.24 -10.48
C THR A 162 7.49 3.09 -11.69
N ALA A 163 6.42 2.72 -12.40
CA ALA A 163 5.97 3.37 -13.64
C ALA A 163 5.29 4.74 -13.42
N SER A 164 4.57 4.95 -12.31
CA SER A 164 3.90 6.22 -12.02
C SER A 164 4.89 7.34 -11.68
N SER A 165 6.05 6.98 -11.12
CA SER A 165 7.09 7.94 -10.74
C SER A 165 7.71 8.69 -11.93
N GLN A 166 7.78 8.06 -13.12
CA GLN A 166 8.37 8.65 -14.32
C GLN A 166 7.49 9.75 -14.93
N ASN A 167 6.18 9.55 -14.98
CA ASN A 167 5.24 10.56 -15.50
C ASN A 167 5.11 11.76 -14.56
N PHE A 168 5.11 11.53 -13.25
CA PHE A 168 5.18 12.60 -12.26
C PHE A 168 6.47 13.42 -12.42
N LEU A 169 7.60 12.76 -12.66
CA LEU A 169 8.88 13.42 -12.87
C LEU A 169 8.88 14.28 -14.13
N ALA A 170 8.28 13.80 -15.23
CA ALA A 170 8.15 14.58 -16.46
C ALA A 170 7.36 15.87 -16.24
N ASN A 171 6.26 15.81 -15.49
CA ASN A 171 5.47 17.00 -15.13
C ASN A 171 6.24 17.93 -14.18
N LEU A 172 6.95 17.38 -13.19
CA LEU A 172 7.78 18.17 -12.28
C LEU A 172 8.95 18.83 -13.02
N MET A 173 9.58 18.13 -13.96
CA MET A 173 10.68 18.65 -14.78
C MET A 173 10.20 19.69 -15.80
N GLY A 174 9.05 19.47 -16.44
CA GLY A 174 8.42 20.47 -17.31
C GLY A 174 8.08 21.76 -16.54
N ALA A 175 7.59 21.62 -15.30
CA ALA A 175 7.36 22.76 -14.42
C ALA A 175 8.65 23.45 -13.92
N LEU A 176 9.81 22.80 -14.01
CA LEU A 176 11.10 23.35 -13.58
C LEU A 176 11.82 24.15 -14.67
N GLU A 177 11.60 23.83 -15.94
CA GLU A 177 12.24 24.50 -17.08
C GLU A 177 11.54 25.83 -17.47
N GLY A 178 10.35 26.11 -16.93
CA GLY A 178 9.70 27.42 -17.02
C GLY A 178 10.37 28.48 -16.14
N ASN A 179 11.30 29.25 -16.73
CA ASN A 179 12.01 30.35 -16.08
C ASN A 179 11.12 31.59 -15.90
N SER A 180 10.91 32.00 -14.64
CA SER A 180 10.55 33.35 -14.17
C SER A 180 9.63 34.21 -15.05
N THR A 181 8.35 33.88 -15.09
CA THR A 181 7.29 34.89 -15.13
C THR A 181 6.30 34.52 -14.05
N SER A 182 5.91 35.48 -13.22
CA SER A 182 5.08 35.31 -12.02
C SER A 182 3.70 34.75 -12.34
N GLY A 183 3.62 33.44 -12.56
CA GLY A 183 2.39 32.66 -12.55
C GLY A 183 2.22 32.07 -11.17
N SER A 184 1.26 32.60 -10.40
CA SER A 184 0.85 32.03 -9.13
C SER A 184 0.48 30.57 -9.33
N PHE A 185 1.18 29.68 -8.61
CA PHE A 185 0.82 28.28 -8.46
C PHE A 185 -0.51 28.24 -7.69
N ALA A 186 -1.61 28.09 -8.43
CA ALA A 186 -2.96 28.03 -7.87
C ALA A 186 -3.15 26.69 -7.16
N GLY A 187 -2.94 26.70 -5.84
CA GLY A 187 -3.50 25.71 -4.94
C GLY A 187 -4.93 26.09 -4.58
N PHE A 188 -5.79 25.07 -4.52
CA PHE A 188 -6.93 24.91 -3.63
C PHE A 188 -7.79 26.14 -3.29
N GLY A 189 -9.04 26.05 -3.72
CA GLY A 189 -10.00 27.14 -3.76
C GLY A 189 -10.26 27.84 -2.42
N GLN A 190 -10.18 29.16 -2.49
CA GLN A 190 -11.06 30.04 -1.74
C GLN A 190 -11.63 31.03 -2.75
N GLY A 191 -12.96 31.06 -2.85
CA GLY A 191 -13.68 31.79 -3.88
C GLY A 191 -13.42 33.30 -3.81
N SER A 192 -13.33 33.93 -4.98
CA SER A 192 -13.55 35.37 -5.10
C SER A 192 -14.12 35.71 -6.46
N LEU A 193 -14.89 36.79 -6.43
CA LEU A 193 -15.93 37.19 -7.33
C LEU A 193 -15.41 37.84 -8.63
N ASN A 194 -16.24 37.62 -9.64
CA ASN A 194 -16.38 38.30 -10.92
C ASN A 194 -16.10 39.82 -10.85
N GLU A 195 -15.28 40.34 -11.77
CA GLU A 195 -15.52 41.67 -12.31
C GLU A 195 -14.99 41.80 -13.75
N SER A 196 -15.88 42.32 -14.59
CA SER A 196 -15.85 42.33 -16.05
C SER A 196 -15.12 43.55 -16.62
N ASN A 197 -14.32 43.29 -17.67
CA ASN A 197 -13.71 44.29 -18.54
C ASN A 197 -14.76 45.07 -19.36
N ILE A 198 -14.70 46.40 -19.30
CA ILE A 198 -15.19 47.30 -20.36
C ILE A 198 -14.01 48.17 -20.82
N ALA A 199 -13.77 48.16 -22.13
CA ALA A 199 -12.76 48.96 -22.80
C ALA A 199 -13.41 50.21 -23.41
N VAL A 200 -12.87 51.41 -23.12
CA VAL A 200 -12.97 52.60 -23.99
C VAL A 200 -11.70 53.46 -23.85
N GLN A 201 -11.35 54.05 -24.98
CA GLN A 201 -10.16 54.76 -25.45
C GLN A 201 -9.80 56.14 -24.81
N PRO A 202 -8.68 56.77 -25.25
CA PRO A 202 -7.88 57.74 -24.47
C PRO A 202 -8.14 59.21 -24.81
N GLY A 203 -7.75 60.12 -23.91
CA GLY A 203 -7.56 61.54 -24.26
C GLY A 203 -7.30 62.48 -23.09
N MET A 204 -6.28 63.32 -23.26
CA MET A 204 -6.08 64.67 -22.69
C MET A 204 -5.35 64.87 -21.35
N ALA A 205 -4.11 65.34 -21.50
CA ALA A 205 -3.56 66.60 -20.95
C ALA A 205 -3.54 66.87 -19.43
N GLY A 206 -2.31 66.77 -18.87
CA GLY A 206 -1.57 67.87 -18.24
C GLY A 206 -2.10 68.48 -16.93
N TYR A 207 -1.32 68.34 -15.84
CA TYR A 207 -0.85 69.44 -14.98
C TYR A 207 0.09 68.89 -13.87
N ILE A 208 1.15 69.66 -13.54
CA ILE A 208 2.17 69.47 -12.49
C ILE A 208 2.37 70.89 -11.87
N PRO A 209 2.84 71.11 -10.61
CA PRO A 209 2.52 70.63 -9.26
C PRO A 209 2.12 71.87 -8.37
N PRO A 210 2.37 72.07 -7.03
CA PRO A 210 3.63 71.84 -6.26
C PRO A 210 3.54 71.42 -4.76
N THR A 211 4.66 70.85 -4.27
CA THR A 211 5.36 71.00 -2.96
C THR A 211 4.68 70.84 -1.56
N SER A 212 5.38 70.04 -0.75
CA SER A 212 5.51 69.76 0.72
C SER A 212 5.31 70.93 1.73
N PRO A 213 5.52 70.81 3.09
CA PRO A 213 5.99 69.69 3.95
C PRO A 213 5.32 69.53 5.36
N ASP A 214 5.78 68.51 6.12
CA ASP A 214 5.92 68.35 7.59
C ASP A 214 4.91 68.95 8.60
N SER A 215 4.48 68.14 9.58
CA SER A 215 4.88 68.31 11.00
C SER A 215 4.21 67.32 12.00
N ASN A 216 5.09 66.76 12.83
CA ASN A 216 4.90 66.17 14.15
C ASN A 216 4.20 67.14 15.14
N VAL A 217 3.59 66.61 16.23
CA VAL A 217 3.72 67.10 17.64
C VAL A 217 2.65 66.49 18.59
N ASN A 218 3.14 65.84 19.66
CA ASN A 218 2.67 65.70 21.06
C ASN A 218 1.19 65.40 21.38
N GLY A 219 0.79 64.50 22.28
CA GLY A 219 1.33 63.91 23.51
C GLY A 219 0.11 63.45 24.39
N PRO A 220 0.19 63.28 25.72
CA PRO A 220 1.02 62.30 26.45
C PRO A 220 0.31 61.64 27.68
N PHE A 221 1.00 60.69 28.35
CA PHE A 221 0.83 60.17 29.74
C PHE A 221 -0.51 59.46 30.10
N MET A 222 -0.60 58.40 30.91
CA MET A 222 0.07 58.09 32.17
C MET A 222 -0.05 56.59 32.52
N ARG A 223 1.01 56.02 33.09
CA ARG A 223 1.03 54.73 33.81
C ARG A 223 0.45 54.91 35.22
N ASP A 224 -0.16 53.87 35.80
CA ASP A 224 0.34 53.11 36.97
C ASP A 224 -0.74 52.24 37.67
N PRO A 225 -0.36 51.29 38.55
CA PRO A 225 -1.03 50.00 38.67
C PRO A 225 -1.52 49.63 40.10
N TYR A 226 -2.05 48.41 40.23
CA TYR A 226 -2.25 47.56 41.43
C TYR A 226 -2.66 48.17 42.78
N ALA A 227 -3.82 47.75 43.30
CA ALA A 227 -3.97 47.29 44.69
C ALA A 227 -5.33 46.59 44.93
N ASN A 228 -5.25 45.35 45.42
CA ASN A 228 -6.31 44.65 46.16
C ASN A 228 -6.30 45.19 47.61
N PRO A 229 -7.39 45.20 48.40
CA PRO A 229 -7.74 43.98 49.15
C PRO A 229 -9.23 43.81 49.60
N THR A 230 -9.58 42.53 49.82
CA THR A 230 -10.51 41.94 50.82
C THR A 230 -11.76 42.72 51.30
N GLY A 231 -12.94 42.11 51.12
CA GLY A 231 -14.17 42.46 51.84
C GLY A 231 -15.25 41.37 51.74
N ILE A 232 -15.69 40.88 52.90
CA ILE A 232 -16.64 39.79 53.16
C ILE A 232 -18.09 40.28 53.08
N SER A 233 -19.00 39.52 52.47
CA SER A 233 -20.46 39.34 52.77
C SER A 233 -21.09 38.51 51.64
N ASP A 234 -21.55 37.28 51.87
CA ASP A 234 -22.84 36.90 52.47
C ASP A 234 -24.05 37.29 51.60
N LEU A 235 -24.60 36.34 50.83
CA LEU A 235 -26.04 36.11 50.59
C LEU A 235 -26.27 34.99 49.57
N GLY A 236 -27.27 34.17 49.87
CA GLY A 236 -27.48 32.85 49.29
C GLY A 236 -28.14 32.80 47.91
N GLY A 237 -28.27 31.58 47.40
CA GLY A 237 -28.97 31.32 46.14
C GLY A 237 -28.80 29.88 45.66
N ALA A 238 -29.83 29.08 45.93
CA ALA A 238 -29.93 27.66 45.64
C ALA A 238 -30.07 27.31 44.14
N ARG A 239 -29.94 25.99 43.86
CA ARG A 239 -30.18 25.19 42.65
C ARG A 239 -28.87 24.78 41.94
N GLY A 240 -28.50 23.51 41.79
CA GLY A 240 -29.24 22.25 41.89
C GLY A 240 -29.21 21.54 40.53
N SER A 241 -28.15 20.78 40.25
CA SER A 241 -28.15 19.70 39.26
C SER A 241 -26.94 18.78 39.51
N GLN A 242 -27.17 17.67 40.22
CA GLN A 242 -26.21 16.59 40.40
C GLN A 242 -26.40 15.55 39.29
N SER A 243 -25.35 15.32 38.51
CA SER A 243 -25.19 14.15 37.65
C SER A 243 -24.40 13.12 38.46
N ALA A 244 -25.01 11.96 38.69
CA ALA A 244 -24.41 10.85 39.42
C ALA A 244 -23.28 10.21 38.60
N SER A 245 -22.08 10.19 39.17
CA SER A 245 -21.00 9.28 38.78
C SER A 245 -20.75 8.33 39.94
N ASP A 246 -21.10 7.07 39.74
CA ASP A 246 -20.77 5.95 40.63
C ASP A 246 -19.25 5.85 40.77
N ALA A 247 -18.75 6.28 41.94
CA ALA A 247 -17.40 6.00 42.40
C ALA A 247 -17.52 4.99 43.54
N LEU A 248 -16.96 3.80 43.32
CA LEU A 248 -16.85 2.72 44.29
C LEU A 248 -16.11 3.21 45.54
N ASP A 249 -16.72 2.98 46.70
CA ASP A 249 -16.18 3.30 48.03
C ASP A 249 -15.03 2.32 48.38
N PRO A 250 -13.80 2.80 48.60
CA PRO A 250 -12.66 1.96 48.96
C PRO A 250 -12.67 1.46 50.42
N ASN A 251 -13.73 1.70 51.20
CA ASN A 251 -13.84 1.24 52.59
C ASN A 251 -14.89 0.13 52.82
N ASP A 252 -15.31 -0.63 51.81
CA ASP A 252 -16.18 -1.79 52.02
C ASP A 252 -15.45 -2.89 52.83
N PRO A 253 -15.89 -3.22 54.05
CA PRO A 253 -15.24 -4.22 54.91
C PRO A 253 -15.40 -5.67 54.44
N ASN A 254 -16.02 -5.94 53.29
CA ASN A 254 -16.19 -7.27 52.71
C ASN A 254 -15.32 -7.55 51.45
N TYR A 255 -14.38 -6.68 51.10
CA TYR A 255 -13.48 -6.94 49.95
C TYR A 255 -12.26 -7.77 50.36
N ASP A 256 -12.26 -9.06 50.03
CA ASP A 256 -11.14 -9.99 50.22
C ASP A 256 -10.33 -10.16 48.91
N PRO A 257 -9.12 -9.57 48.79
CA PRO A 257 -8.33 -9.63 47.57
C PRO A 257 -7.45 -10.90 47.43
N TYR A 258 -7.53 -11.89 48.32
CA TYR A 258 -6.70 -13.11 48.25
C TYR A 258 -7.47 -14.40 48.61
N GLY A 259 -8.49 -14.72 47.82
CA GLY A 259 -9.22 -15.99 47.92
C GLY A 259 -8.53 -17.13 47.16
N ASP A 260 -7.57 -17.79 47.82
CA ASP A 260 -7.11 -19.16 47.51
C ASP A 260 -8.27 -20.15 47.71
N GLY A 261 -8.45 -21.07 46.77
CA GLY A 261 -9.69 -21.85 46.65
C GLY A 261 -9.49 -23.21 45.98
N GLY A 262 -8.56 -24.01 46.50
CA GLY A 262 -8.48 -25.43 46.22
C GLY A 262 -9.50 -26.26 47.03
N SER A 263 -10.06 -27.27 46.34
CA SER A 263 -10.42 -28.60 46.87
C SER A 263 -11.73 -28.81 47.65
N SER A 264 -12.64 -29.61 47.08
CA SER A 264 -13.31 -30.80 47.68
C SER A 264 -14.40 -31.26 46.69
N ALA A 265 -14.44 -32.44 46.05
CA ALA A 265 -14.25 -33.85 46.36
C ALA A 265 -15.58 -34.64 46.29
N TYR A 266 -15.48 -35.82 45.65
CA TYR A 266 -16.36 -37.01 45.66
C TYR A 266 -17.74 -36.98 44.96
N SER A 267 -17.81 -37.67 43.81
CA SER A 267 -18.81 -38.72 43.59
C SER A 267 -18.30 -39.81 42.66
N SER A 268 -18.40 -41.03 43.15
CA SER A 268 -17.84 -42.29 42.67
C SER A 268 -18.69 -42.89 41.55
N ARG A 269 -18.12 -43.19 40.38
CA ARG A 269 -18.66 -44.22 39.46
C ARG A 269 -17.57 -45.08 38.83
N LYS A 270 -17.57 -46.32 39.34
CA LYS A 270 -17.17 -47.62 38.80
C LYS A 270 -16.30 -47.69 37.53
N LYS A 271 -15.10 -48.24 37.77
CA LYS A 271 -14.20 -48.93 36.84
C LYS A 271 -14.93 -50.03 36.06
N ASN A 272 -14.69 -50.07 34.75
CA ASN A 272 -14.55 -51.31 34.00
C ASN A 272 -13.22 -51.26 33.26
N ASP A 273 -12.38 -52.25 33.56
CA ASP A 273 -11.15 -52.58 32.85
C ASP A 273 -11.45 -52.88 31.38
N THR A 274 -10.73 -52.24 30.47
CA THR A 274 -10.45 -52.83 29.16
C THR A 274 -9.06 -52.37 28.72
N MET A 275 -8.14 -53.32 28.72
CA MET A 275 -6.76 -53.16 28.26
C MET A 275 -6.72 -52.55 26.86
N TRP A 276 -6.00 -51.45 26.69
CA TRP A 276 -5.58 -50.96 25.39
C TRP A 276 -4.08 -51.22 25.24
N ALA A 277 -3.77 -52.23 24.42
CA ALA A 277 -2.44 -52.49 23.91
C ALA A 277 -2.05 -51.44 22.85
N PRO A 278 -0.76 -51.15 22.66
CA PRO A 278 -0.31 -50.31 21.55
C PRO A 278 -0.50 -51.10 20.24
N VAL A 279 -1.39 -50.63 19.37
CA VAL A 279 -1.55 -51.21 18.03
C VAL A 279 -0.42 -50.68 17.17
N GLU A 280 0.50 -51.56 16.82
CA GLU A 280 1.47 -51.38 15.74
C GLU A 280 0.72 -51.16 14.42
N GLU A 281 0.90 -49.98 13.84
CA GLU A 281 0.36 -49.59 12.54
C GLU A 281 1.14 -50.30 11.42
N THR A 282 0.82 -51.57 11.21
CA THR A 282 1.38 -52.40 10.14
C THR A 282 0.55 -52.28 8.86
N ALA A 283 1.06 -51.45 7.96
CA ALA A 283 1.08 -51.59 6.50
C ALA A 283 0.10 -52.60 5.86
N ARG A 284 -0.85 -52.08 5.05
CA ARG A 284 -1.46 -52.80 3.92
C ARG A 284 -2.15 -51.86 2.92
N THR A 285 -1.36 -51.18 2.09
CA THR A 285 -1.80 -50.71 0.76
C THR A 285 -0.90 -51.37 -0.27
N LYS A 286 -1.34 -52.54 -0.76
CA LYS A 286 -0.71 -53.25 -1.88
C LYS A 286 -1.43 -52.91 -3.18
N ASN A 287 -0.62 -52.60 -4.19
CA ASN A 287 -0.88 -52.68 -5.63
C ASN A 287 -1.58 -51.50 -6.33
N SER A 288 -0.87 -50.36 -6.42
CA SER A 288 -0.85 -49.53 -7.64
C SER A 288 0.60 -49.34 -8.11
N LYS A 289 1.26 -50.45 -8.45
CA LYS A 289 2.62 -50.45 -9.02
C LYS A 289 2.47 -50.32 -10.54
N GLY A 290 2.58 -49.11 -11.07
CA GLY A 290 2.50 -48.95 -12.52
C GLY A 290 2.43 -47.56 -13.12
N LEU A 291 2.73 -46.46 -12.40
CA LEU A 291 3.10 -45.16 -12.97
C LEU A 291 3.61 -44.28 -11.81
N LYS A 292 4.92 -44.31 -11.55
CA LYS A 292 5.58 -43.20 -10.85
C LYS A 292 5.79 -42.08 -11.87
N GLU A 293 4.70 -41.62 -12.47
CA GLU A 293 4.66 -40.26 -12.99
C GLU A 293 4.84 -39.38 -11.75
N THR A 294 5.93 -38.61 -11.78
CA THR A 294 6.32 -37.68 -10.73
C THR A 294 5.12 -36.81 -10.37
N ALA A 295 4.67 -36.84 -9.10
CA ALA A 295 3.57 -36.01 -8.57
C ALA A 295 3.82 -34.48 -8.65
N ASP A 296 4.82 -34.07 -9.42
CA ASP A 296 5.26 -32.72 -9.70
C ASP A 296 4.58 -32.13 -10.94
N GLU A 297 3.85 -32.94 -11.73
CA GLU A 297 3.08 -32.45 -12.87
C GLU A 297 1.73 -33.16 -13.00
N VAL A 298 0.66 -32.36 -13.14
CA VAL A 298 -0.69 -32.84 -13.41
C VAL A 298 -1.27 -31.99 -14.52
N ALA A 299 -1.72 -32.61 -15.62
CA ALA A 299 -2.27 -31.90 -16.76
C ALA A 299 -3.46 -32.66 -17.36
N LYS A 300 -4.52 -31.93 -17.72
CA LYS A 300 -5.68 -32.49 -18.44
C LYS A 300 -5.31 -32.82 -19.90
N ASP A 301 -4.46 -32.00 -20.51
CA ASP A 301 -3.86 -32.26 -21.82
C ASP A 301 -2.32 -32.17 -21.75
N PRO A 302 -1.59 -33.30 -21.75
CA PRO A 302 -0.12 -33.28 -21.71
C PRO A 302 0.51 -32.71 -22.98
N GLY A 303 -0.27 -32.57 -24.07
CA GLY A 303 0.15 -32.00 -25.34
C GLY A 303 0.15 -30.47 -25.38
N SER A 304 -0.50 -29.82 -24.40
CA SER A 304 -0.75 -28.38 -24.36
C SER A 304 0.54 -27.56 -24.53
N LEU A 305 0.55 -26.66 -25.51
CA LEU A 305 1.74 -25.86 -25.84
C LEU A 305 2.13 -24.91 -24.70
N ILE A 306 1.13 -24.35 -24.01
CA ILE A 306 1.35 -23.50 -22.84
C ILE A 306 2.01 -24.27 -21.70
N LEU A 307 1.62 -25.53 -21.45
CA LEU A 307 2.27 -26.39 -20.46
C LEU A 307 3.74 -26.64 -20.81
N LYS A 308 4.04 -26.97 -22.07
CA LYS A 308 5.43 -27.16 -22.54
C LYS A 308 6.27 -25.89 -22.37
N GLY A 309 5.71 -24.74 -22.74
CA GLY A 309 6.36 -23.45 -22.55
C GLY A 309 6.59 -23.10 -21.08
N THR A 310 5.61 -23.36 -20.21
CA THR A 310 5.74 -23.14 -18.76
C THR A 310 6.80 -24.07 -18.16
N ARG A 311 6.81 -25.35 -18.55
CA ARG A 311 7.82 -26.31 -18.13
C ARG A 311 9.23 -25.83 -18.51
N GLU A 312 9.45 -25.48 -19.78
CA GLU A 312 10.75 -24.99 -20.26
C GLU A 312 11.17 -23.68 -19.57
N ALA A 313 10.24 -22.75 -19.38
CA ALA A 313 10.51 -21.48 -18.71
C ALA A 313 10.91 -21.69 -17.25
N MET A 314 10.20 -22.55 -16.51
CA MET A 314 10.49 -22.92 -15.13
C MET A 314 11.83 -23.65 -15.02
N ASP A 315 12.07 -24.68 -15.84
CA ASP A 315 13.30 -25.48 -15.77
C ASP A 315 14.55 -24.63 -16.00
N LYS A 316 14.46 -23.60 -16.85
CA LYS A 316 15.55 -22.65 -17.08
C LYS A 316 15.68 -21.59 -15.96
N ALA A 317 14.59 -21.25 -15.26
CA ALA A 317 14.54 -20.14 -14.29
C ALA A 317 14.79 -20.58 -12.86
N CYS A 318 14.42 -21.81 -12.53
CA CYS A 318 14.55 -22.37 -11.20
C CYS A 318 16.02 -22.67 -10.88
N ILE A 319 16.44 -22.29 -9.67
CA ILE A 319 17.74 -22.66 -9.11
C ILE A 319 17.47 -23.81 -8.14
N ILE A 320 17.77 -25.02 -8.58
CA ILE A 320 17.48 -26.24 -7.83
C ILE A 320 18.46 -26.33 -6.66
N THR A 321 17.94 -26.41 -5.44
CA THR A 321 18.70 -26.72 -4.23
C THR A 321 18.08 -27.94 -3.54
N GLU A 322 18.88 -28.68 -2.76
CA GLU A 322 18.46 -29.97 -2.19
C GLU A 322 17.38 -29.87 -1.09
N LYS A 323 17.30 -28.73 -0.39
CA LYS A 323 16.30 -28.53 0.67
C LYS A 323 14.99 -28.07 0.03
N LYS A 324 13.93 -28.88 0.11
CA LYS A 324 12.62 -28.55 -0.45
C LYS A 324 11.62 -28.19 0.66
N ARG A 325 11.27 -26.91 0.78
CA ARG A 325 10.08 -26.47 1.54
C ARG A 325 8.85 -26.61 0.66
N LYS A 326 7.86 -27.38 1.08
CA LYS A 326 6.64 -27.66 0.29
C LYS A 326 5.64 -26.50 0.35
N ILE A 327 4.86 -26.34 -0.72
CA ILE A 327 3.69 -25.47 -0.75
C ILE A 327 2.53 -26.26 -0.15
N GLU A 328 2.13 -25.89 1.06
CA GLU A 328 0.90 -26.42 1.66
C GLU A 328 -0.25 -25.45 1.39
N ILE A 329 -0.09 -24.20 1.83
CA ILE A 329 -1.13 -23.18 1.76
C ILE A 329 -0.58 -21.94 1.06
N ALA A 330 -1.39 -21.32 0.19
CA ALA A 330 -1.07 -20.07 -0.48
C ALA A 330 -2.11 -18.98 -0.18
N THR A 331 -1.66 -17.73 -0.22
CA THR A 331 -2.49 -16.52 -0.04
C THR A 331 -2.00 -15.41 -0.96
N ASN A 332 -0.68 -15.25 -1.04
CA ASN A 332 -0.03 -14.36 -1.99
C ASN A 332 0.38 -15.16 -3.22
N VAL A 333 -0.06 -14.74 -4.40
CA VAL A 333 0.29 -15.37 -5.67
C VAL A 333 0.69 -14.31 -6.68
N ALA A 334 1.54 -14.68 -7.64
CA ALA A 334 1.80 -13.85 -8.80
C ALA A 334 0.96 -14.38 -9.97
N CYS A 335 0.32 -13.49 -10.70
CA CYS A 335 -0.53 -13.85 -11.83
C CYS A 335 0.02 -13.23 -13.11
N ILE A 336 0.15 -14.05 -14.14
CA ILE A 336 0.47 -13.63 -15.51
C ILE A 336 -0.79 -13.80 -16.34
N LEU A 337 -1.26 -12.73 -16.97
CA LEU A 337 -2.37 -12.79 -17.91
C LEU A 337 -1.87 -13.35 -19.24
N VAL A 338 -2.48 -14.43 -19.72
CA VAL A 338 -2.09 -15.08 -20.99
C VAL A 338 -3.27 -15.00 -21.95
N GLU A 339 -3.12 -14.15 -22.96
CA GLU A 339 -4.12 -13.95 -24.01
C GLU A 339 -3.47 -14.09 -25.39
N SER A 340 -3.84 -15.16 -26.07
CA SER A 340 -3.43 -15.52 -27.41
C SER A 340 -4.63 -16.06 -28.19
N GLY A 341 -4.44 -16.39 -29.48
CA GLY A 341 -5.51 -16.99 -30.28
C GLY A 341 -5.97 -18.36 -29.76
N ARG A 342 -5.09 -19.11 -29.06
CA ARG A 342 -5.39 -20.44 -28.52
C ARG A 342 -5.60 -20.46 -27.01
N PHE A 343 -4.98 -19.55 -26.28
CA PHE A 343 -4.95 -19.57 -24.82
C PHE A 343 -5.52 -18.28 -24.27
N SER A 344 -6.52 -18.39 -23.40
CA SER A 344 -7.08 -17.27 -22.66
C SER A 344 -7.24 -17.72 -21.22
N GLY A 345 -6.45 -17.16 -20.31
CA GLY A 345 -6.52 -17.50 -18.89
C GLY A 345 -5.47 -16.82 -18.01
N TYR A 346 -5.43 -17.26 -16.76
CA TYR A 346 -4.50 -16.77 -15.74
C TYR A 346 -3.47 -17.85 -15.43
N LEU A 347 -2.19 -17.54 -15.63
CA LEU A 347 -1.09 -18.38 -15.17
C LEU A 347 -0.66 -17.91 -13.77
N VAL A 348 -1.04 -18.67 -12.75
CA VAL A 348 -0.86 -18.33 -11.34
C VAL A 348 0.35 -19.07 -10.77
N ALA A 349 1.28 -18.33 -10.19
CA ALA A 349 2.43 -18.84 -9.48
C ALA A 349 2.24 -18.69 -7.96
N ALA A 350 2.55 -19.75 -7.20
CA ALA A 350 2.61 -19.78 -5.75
C ALA A 350 3.99 -20.28 -5.28
N MET A 351 4.44 -19.81 -4.11
CA MET A 351 5.68 -20.23 -3.46
C MET A 351 5.43 -20.64 -2.01
N ALA A 352 6.29 -21.48 -1.45
CA ALA A 352 6.13 -22.02 -0.11
C ALA A 352 6.08 -20.94 0.99
N GLN A 353 5.43 -21.25 2.11
CA GLN A 353 5.40 -20.46 3.37
C GLN A 353 4.79 -19.05 3.26
N HIS A 354 3.80 -18.85 2.39
CA HIS A 354 3.16 -17.53 2.17
C HIS A 354 4.13 -16.42 1.75
N LEU A 355 5.34 -16.79 1.32
CA LEU A 355 6.34 -15.85 0.84
C LEU A 355 5.81 -15.16 -0.41
N THR A 356 5.99 -13.84 -0.47
CA THR A 356 5.78 -13.08 -1.69
C THR A 356 6.78 -13.56 -2.71
N ILE A 357 6.30 -13.99 -3.88
CA ILE A 357 7.19 -14.41 -4.96
C ILE A 357 8.02 -13.21 -5.43
N ASP A 358 9.31 -13.45 -5.66
CA ASP A 358 10.19 -12.47 -6.27
C ASP A 358 9.67 -12.07 -7.67
N VAL A 359 9.38 -10.78 -7.83
CA VAL A 359 8.90 -10.19 -9.08
C VAL A 359 9.89 -10.44 -10.22
N GLN A 360 11.20 -10.38 -9.94
CA GLN A 360 12.22 -10.60 -10.98
C GLN A 360 12.21 -12.05 -11.48
N PHE A 361 11.98 -13.01 -10.58
CA PHE A 361 11.83 -14.41 -10.93
C PHE A 361 10.62 -14.65 -11.83
N VAL A 362 9.45 -14.08 -11.50
CA VAL A 362 8.24 -14.22 -12.33
C VAL A 362 8.42 -13.57 -13.70
N GLU A 363 9.05 -12.39 -13.74
CA GLU A 363 9.39 -11.71 -14.99
C GLU A 363 10.33 -12.52 -15.89
N LYS A 364 11.30 -13.24 -15.31
CA LYS A 364 12.16 -14.18 -16.06
C LYS A 364 11.37 -15.33 -16.66
N ILE A 365 10.44 -15.92 -15.88
CA ILE A 365 9.57 -16.99 -16.37
C ILE A 365 8.67 -16.46 -17.48
N ARG A 366 7.98 -15.34 -17.26
CA ARG A 366 7.09 -14.68 -18.23
C ARG A 366 7.80 -14.42 -19.54
N THR A 367 8.97 -13.77 -19.50
CA THR A 367 9.76 -13.45 -20.70
C THR A 367 10.10 -14.70 -21.50
N ARG A 368 10.49 -15.80 -20.83
CA ARG A 368 10.85 -17.07 -21.48
C ARG A 368 9.64 -17.81 -22.03
N LEU A 369 8.56 -17.88 -21.27
CA LEU A 369 7.29 -18.46 -21.70
C LEU A 369 6.78 -17.75 -22.96
N PHE A 370 6.79 -16.42 -22.95
CA PHE A 370 6.24 -15.62 -24.03
C PHE A 370 7.11 -15.74 -25.28
N LYS A 371 8.44 -15.71 -25.12
CA LYS A 371 9.37 -16.01 -26.21
C LYS A 371 9.09 -17.39 -26.82
N PHE A 372 8.92 -18.42 -26.00
CA PHE A 372 8.61 -19.77 -26.47
C PHE A 372 7.28 -19.81 -27.24
N LEU A 373 6.22 -19.20 -26.71
CA LEU A 373 4.92 -19.14 -27.37
C LEU A 373 4.98 -18.39 -28.71
N THR A 374 5.70 -17.27 -28.77
CA THR A 374 5.91 -16.51 -30.02
C THR A 374 6.71 -17.31 -31.05
N GLU A 375 7.75 -18.04 -30.65
CA GLU A 375 8.51 -18.93 -31.53
C GLU A 375 7.65 -20.08 -32.09
N ASN A 376 6.58 -20.45 -31.39
CA ASN A 376 5.60 -21.46 -31.80
C ASN A 376 4.32 -20.86 -32.43
N GLY A 377 4.40 -19.61 -32.90
CA GLY A 377 3.35 -18.98 -33.71
C GLY A 377 2.22 -18.28 -32.94
N GLU A 378 2.35 -18.11 -31.62
CA GLU A 378 1.36 -17.35 -30.85
C GLU A 378 1.67 -15.85 -30.83
N ASN A 379 0.64 -15.03 -31.00
CA ASN A 379 0.72 -13.58 -30.81
C ASN A 379 0.13 -13.22 -29.45
N LEU A 380 0.93 -12.59 -28.58
CA LEU A 380 0.56 -12.24 -27.20
C LEU A 380 0.42 -10.72 -27.10
N SER A 381 -0.74 -10.25 -26.66
CA SER A 381 -1.07 -8.81 -26.65
C SER A 381 -0.71 -8.09 -25.34
N ASN A 382 -0.62 -8.82 -24.22
CA ASN A 382 -0.42 -8.25 -22.89
C ASN A 382 0.70 -8.97 -22.13
N ASN A 383 1.62 -8.19 -21.57
CA ASN A 383 2.87 -8.66 -20.96
C ASN A 383 2.94 -8.38 -19.46
N GLU A 384 1.81 -8.22 -18.78
CA GLU A 384 1.82 -7.75 -17.40
C GLU A 384 1.77 -8.91 -16.39
N THR A 385 2.66 -8.83 -15.40
CA THR A 385 2.60 -9.63 -14.18
C THR A 385 1.97 -8.78 -13.09
N MET A 386 0.99 -9.34 -12.38
CA MET A 386 0.31 -8.67 -11.28
C MET A 386 0.40 -9.52 -10.00
N PRO A 387 0.83 -8.95 -8.86
CA PRO A 387 0.72 -9.62 -7.57
C PRO A 387 -0.74 -9.62 -7.12
N ILE A 388 -1.28 -10.77 -6.72
CA ILE A 388 -2.68 -10.94 -6.32
C ILE A 388 -2.76 -11.56 -4.92
N ARG A 389 -3.77 -11.16 -4.14
CA ARG A 389 -4.12 -11.80 -2.87
C ARG A 389 -5.36 -12.65 -3.02
N ILE A 390 -5.20 -13.96 -2.89
CA ILE A 390 -6.30 -14.94 -2.94
C ILE A 390 -6.68 -15.40 -1.53
N LYS A 391 -7.86 -16.01 -1.40
CA LYS A 391 -8.27 -16.74 -0.19
C LYS A 391 -7.26 -17.83 0.15
N GLN A 392 -7.14 -18.13 1.43
CA GLN A 392 -6.21 -19.13 1.93
C GLN A 392 -6.64 -20.52 1.44
N VAL A 393 -5.84 -21.16 0.58
CA VAL A 393 -6.24 -22.42 -0.06
C VAL A 393 -5.07 -23.42 -0.11
N PRO A 394 -5.33 -24.74 0.03
CA PRO A 394 -4.32 -25.76 -0.26
C PRO A 394 -3.99 -25.79 -1.76
N PHE A 395 -3.08 -24.91 -2.18
CA PHE A 395 -2.89 -24.52 -3.58
C PHE A 395 -2.75 -25.69 -4.55
N ALA A 396 -1.95 -26.70 -4.19
CA ALA A 396 -1.73 -27.85 -5.05
C ALA A 396 -2.98 -28.71 -5.25
N ALA A 397 -3.78 -28.92 -4.20
CA ALA A 397 -5.01 -29.71 -4.29
C ALA A 397 -6.07 -28.96 -5.12
N TRP A 398 -6.28 -27.68 -4.81
CA TRP A 398 -7.18 -26.81 -5.54
C TRP A 398 -6.82 -26.67 -7.03
N ALA A 399 -5.54 -26.44 -7.33
CA ALA A 399 -5.08 -26.30 -8.71
C ALA A 399 -5.25 -27.59 -9.53
N VAL A 400 -5.07 -28.77 -8.94
CA VAL A 400 -5.29 -30.05 -9.65
C VAL A 400 -6.73 -30.19 -10.14
N GLU A 401 -7.70 -29.70 -9.38
CA GLU A 401 -9.12 -29.82 -9.73
C GLU A 401 -9.54 -28.74 -10.75
N HIS A 402 -9.21 -27.48 -10.48
CA HIS A 402 -9.73 -26.36 -11.25
C HIS A 402 -8.83 -25.87 -12.39
N ALA A 403 -7.51 -26.11 -12.34
CA ALA A 403 -6.61 -25.68 -13.41
C ALA A 403 -6.64 -26.65 -14.60
N GLU A 404 -6.17 -26.19 -15.75
CA GLU A 404 -5.89 -27.05 -16.91
C GLU A 404 -4.65 -27.91 -16.66
N PHE A 405 -3.63 -27.30 -16.04
CA PHE A 405 -2.42 -27.97 -15.60
C PHE A 405 -1.83 -27.32 -14.35
N LEU A 406 -1.02 -28.10 -13.63
CA LEU A 406 -0.20 -27.71 -12.49
C LEU A 406 1.21 -28.25 -12.72
N ARG A 407 2.21 -27.37 -12.60
CA ARG A 407 3.64 -27.73 -12.63
C ARG A 407 4.33 -27.26 -11.35
N LYS A 408 5.09 -28.15 -10.72
CA LYS A 408 5.91 -27.85 -9.54
C LYS A 408 7.40 -27.85 -9.91
N SER A 409 8.17 -27.00 -9.24
CA SER A 409 9.64 -26.97 -9.29
C SER A 409 10.21 -26.49 -7.96
N VAL A 410 11.53 -26.36 -7.85
CA VAL A 410 12.22 -25.85 -6.67
C VAL A 410 13.11 -24.69 -7.08
N HIS A 411 12.93 -23.53 -6.45
CA HIS A 411 13.74 -22.34 -6.64
C HIS A 411 14.26 -21.87 -5.27
N GLU A 412 15.59 -21.85 -5.11
CA GLU A 412 16.27 -21.39 -3.88
C GLU A 412 15.79 -22.13 -2.61
N GLY A 413 15.40 -23.39 -2.76
CA GLY A 413 14.96 -24.28 -1.69
C GLY A 413 13.50 -24.16 -1.31
N ASN A 414 12.76 -23.32 -2.03
CA ASN A 414 11.31 -23.21 -1.92
C ASN A 414 10.66 -23.93 -3.10
N GLU A 415 9.66 -24.76 -2.83
CA GLU A 415 8.80 -25.27 -3.88
C GLU A 415 8.05 -24.08 -4.49
N VAL A 416 8.02 -24.05 -5.81
CA VAL A 416 7.27 -23.10 -6.64
C VAL A 416 6.30 -23.92 -7.47
N ALA A 417 5.03 -23.53 -7.47
CA ALA A 417 4.00 -24.16 -8.28
C ALA A 417 3.38 -23.14 -9.22
N MET A 418 3.20 -23.51 -10.48
CA MET A 418 2.49 -22.72 -11.48
C MET A 418 1.31 -23.51 -12.03
N ALA A 419 0.15 -22.87 -12.08
CA ALA A 419 -1.09 -23.46 -12.57
C ALA A 419 -1.79 -22.52 -13.54
N PHE A 420 -2.35 -23.07 -14.62
CA PHE A 420 -3.07 -22.29 -15.62
C PHE A 420 -4.58 -22.47 -15.48
N PHE A 421 -5.29 -21.36 -15.24
CA PHE A 421 -6.74 -21.32 -15.08
C PHE A 421 -7.36 -20.67 -16.33
N PRO A 422 -8.02 -21.45 -17.21
CA PRO A 422 -8.61 -20.91 -18.43
C PRO A 422 -9.77 -19.97 -18.09
N ASN A 423 -9.80 -18.82 -18.76
CA ASN A 423 -10.87 -17.84 -18.71
C ASN A 423 -11.02 -17.15 -20.06
N ALA A 424 -12.18 -17.26 -20.69
CA ALA A 424 -12.45 -16.63 -21.98
C ALA A 424 -12.54 -15.09 -21.88
N GLU A 425 -12.92 -14.55 -20.72
CA GLU A 425 -13.22 -13.12 -20.54
C GLU A 425 -12.13 -12.38 -19.76
N LEU A 426 -10.90 -12.38 -20.29
CA LEU A 426 -9.74 -11.81 -19.60
C LEU A 426 -9.76 -10.29 -19.49
N LYS A 427 -10.07 -9.59 -20.57
CA LYS A 427 -10.07 -8.13 -20.64
C LYS A 427 -11.43 -7.56 -20.29
N ALA A 428 -11.42 -6.48 -19.52
CA ALA A 428 -12.64 -5.71 -19.32
C ALA A 428 -13.02 -5.04 -20.64
N ASP A 429 -14.32 -4.93 -20.90
CA ASP A 429 -14.81 -4.19 -22.07
C ASP A 429 -14.71 -2.69 -21.76
N ILE A 430 -13.58 -2.09 -22.14
CA ILE A 430 -13.28 -0.69 -21.89
C ILE A 430 -13.82 0.16 -23.03
N ALA A 431 -14.86 0.94 -22.74
CA ALA A 431 -15.42 1.93 -23.65
C ALA A 431 -14.72 3.30 -23.49
N PRO A 432 -14.65 4.12 -24.55
CA PRO A 432 -14.15 5.48 -24.46
C PRO A 432 -15.05 6.33 -23.54
N SER A 433 -14.42 7.11 -22.67
CA SER A 433 -15.10 8.09 -21.81
C SER A 433 -15.06 9.48 -22.45
N PRO A 434 -16.01 10.40 -22.13
CA PRO A 434 -15.94 11.80 -22.58
C PRO A 434 -14.70 12.57 -22.12
N ASP A 435 -14.04 12.08 -21.08
CA ASP A 435 -12.77 12.59 -20.58
C ASP A 435 -11.65 11.61 -20.94
N GLU A 436 -10.56 12.13 -21.49
CA GLU A 436 -9.42 11.33 -21.94
C GLU A 436 -8.70 10.63 -20.78
N GLU A 437 -8.74 11.17 -19.56
CA GLU A 437 -8.13 10.56 -18.38
C GLU A 437 -8.97 9.42 -17.79
N MET A 438 -10.22 9.29 -18.24
CA MET A 438 -11.17 8.30 -17.75
C MET A 438 -11.39 7.17 -18.75
N ALA A 439 -11.71 5.99 -18.25
CA ALA A 439 -12.13 4.83 -18.99
C ALA A 439 -13.52 4.40 -18.50
N ALA A 440 -14.43 4.10 -19.42
CA ALA A 440 -15.77 3.62 -19.09
C ALA A 440 -15.76 2.09 -19.04
N VAL A 441 -16.29 1.53 -17.95
CA VAL A 441 -16.34 0.10 -17.66
C VAL A 441 -17.79 -0.29 -17.43
N LYS A 442 -18.24 -1.41 -17.98
CA LYS A 442 -19.61 -1.89 -17.76
C LYS A 442 -19.85 -2.14 -16.27
N ILE A 443 -20.97 -1.65 -15.75
CA ILE A 443 -21.34 -1.84 -14.34
C ILE A 443 -21.46 -3.33 -13.95
N ASN A 444 -21.72 -4.20 -14.93
CA ASN A 444 -21.82 -5.64 -14.73
C ASN A 444 -20.47 -6.31 -14.49
N ASP A 445 -19.38 -5.74 -15.00
CA ASP A 445 -18.02 -6.28 -14.85
C ASP A 445 -17.47 -6.00 -13.44
N ILE A 446 -18.10 -5.10 -12.68
CA ILE A 446 -17.80 -4.83 -11.28
C ILE A 446 -18.61 -5.77 -10.39
N ARG A 447 -17.89 -6.57 -9.59
CA ARG A 447 -18.48 -7.50 -8.64
C ARG A 447 -19.02 -6.74 -7.43
N THR A 448 -20.14 -7.20 -6.91
CA THR A 448 -20.76 -6.61 -5.73
C THR A 448 -20.22 -7.24 -4.46
N ASP A 449 -20.30 -6.49 -3.35
CA ASP A 449 -20.02 -7.00 -2.01
C ASP A 449 -18.54 -7.42 -1.81
N VAL A 450 -17.66 -6.91 -2.69
CA VAL A 450 -16.20 -7.07 -2.61
C VAL A 450 -15.54 -5.68 -2.61
N PRO A 451 -14.52 -5.43 -1.76
CA PRO A 451 -13.74 -4.20 -1.79
C PRO A 451 -13.08 -3.97 -3.15
N VAL A 452 -13.21 -2.75 -3.71
CA VAL A 452 -12.55 -2.37 -4.96
C VAL A 452 -11.15 -1.82 -4.71
N GLU A 453 -10.19 -2.06 -5.60
CA GLU A 453 -8.80 -1.60 -5.45
C GLU A 453 -8.51 -0.28 -6.20
N PHE A 454 -9.54 0.41 -6.66
CA PHE A 454 -9.48 1.63 -7.46
C PHE A 454 -10.69 2.52 -7.17
N ASN A 455 -10.67 3.76 -7.66
CA ASN A 455 -11.77 4.70 -7.45
C ASN A 455 -12.84 4.53 -8.54
N LEU A 456 -14.10 4.35 -8.13
CA LEU A 456 -15.25 4.26 -9.04
C LEU A 456 -15.98 5.60 -9.11
N TYR A 457 -16.18 6.09 -10.32
CA TYR A 457 -16.87 7.35 -10.59
C TYR A 457 -18.15 7.14 -11.40
N VAL A 458 -19.15 7.99 -11.15
CA VAL A 458 -20.34 8.11 -11.99
C VAL A 458 -20.23 9.40 -12.80
N HIS A 459 -20.39 9.32 -14.12
CA HIS A 459 -20.42 10.48 -15.00
C HIS A 459 -21.82 11.11 -15.00
N LEU A 460 -21.87 12.44 -14.89
CA LEU A 460 -23.10 13.24 -14.96
C LEU A 460 -23.12 14.00 -16.29
N PRO A 461 -23.85 13.53 -17.32
CA PRO A 461 -23.77 14.11 -18.67
C PRO A 461 -24.15 15.60 -18.74
N ARG A 462 -25.05 16.05 -17.86
CA ARG A 462 -25.59 17.42 -17.88
C ARG A 462 -24.53 18.49 -17.58
N ASN A 463 -23.54 18.19 -16.74
CA ASN A 463 -22.48 19.13 -16.35
C ASN A 463 -21.08 18.62 -16.68
N ASN A 464 -20.99 17.46 -17.35
CA ASN A 464 -19.74 16.77 -17.69
C ASN A 464 -18.81 16.56 -16.47
N ARG A 465 -19.38 16.28 -15.29
CA ARG A 465 -18.60 16.02 -14.07
C ARG A 465 -18.59 14.55 -13.73
N TYR A 466 -17.50 14.11 -13.12
CA TYR A 466 -17.37 12.79 -12.51
C TYR A 466 -17.51 12.92 -11.00
N VAL A 467 -18.40 12.12 -10.42
CA VAL A 467 -18.62 12.07 -8.98
C VAL A 467 -18.07 10.76 -8.45
N LEU A 468 -17.15 10.84 -7.48
CA LEU A 468 -16.63 9.67 -6.79
C LEU A 468 -17.78 8.96 -6.08
N TYR A 469 -18.04 7.72 -6.48
CA TYR A 469 -19.15 6.90 -5.99
C TYR A 469 -18.69 5.87 -4.97
N THR A 470 -17.58 5.19 -5.25
CA THR A 470 -16.94 4.26 -4.31
C THR A 470 -15.45 4.53 -4.29
N PRO A 471 -14.88 4.99 -3.16
CA PRO A 471 -13.44 5.19 -3.05
C PRO A 471 -12.70 3.86 -3.06
N GLN A 472 -11.42 3.89 -3.42
CA GLN A 472 -10.51 2.75 -3.29
C GLN A 472 -10.58 2.15 -1.87
N GLY A 473 -10.68 0.82 -1.79
CA GLY A 473 -10.87 0.05 -0.56
C GLY A 473 -12.32 -0.02 -0.07
N GLY A 474 -13.24 0.76 -0.66
CA GLY A 474 -14.67 0.70 -0.38
C GLY A 474 -15.33 -0.54 -0.99
N VAL A 475 -16.46 -0.97 -0.42
CA VAL A 475 -17.25 -2.09 -0.95
C VAL A 475 -18.33 -1.54 -1.87
N PHE A 476 -18.40 -2.06 -3.09
CA PHE A 476 -19.48 -1.74 -4.04
C PHE A 476 -20.67 -2.67 -3.78
N LEU A 477 -21.68 -2.21 -3.04
CA LEU A 477 -22.78 -3.06 -2.57
C LEU A 477 -23.76 -3.43 -3.69
N GLY A 478 -24.36 -4.62 -3.59
CA GLY A 478 -25.39 -5.06 -4.56
C GLY A 478 -26.57 -4.10 -4.69
N GLU A 479 -27.04 -3.53 -3.57
CA GLU A 479 -28.11 -2.53 -3.57
C GLU A 479 -27.71 -1.22 -4.28
N GLN A 480 -26.44 -0.81 -4.15
CA GLN A 480 -25.92 0.37 -4.86
C GLN A 480 -25.91 0.13 -6.36
N LYS A 481 -25.41 -1.03 -6.81
CA LYS A 481 -25.45 -1.44 -8.21
C LYS A 481 -26.88 -1.42 -8.76
N ASN A 482 -27.84 -2.02 -8.06
CA ASN A 482 -29.23 -2.06 -8.49
C ASN A 482 -29.85 -0.65 -8.61
N ARG A 483 -29.55 0.26 -7.67
CA ARG A 483 -30.02 1.66 -7.75
C ARG A 483 -29.44 2.39 -8.96
N LEU A 484 -28.16 2.22 -9.26
CA LEU A 484 -27.52 2.83 -10.43
C LEU A 484 -28.13 2.29 -11.73
N VAL A 485 -28.31 0.97 -11.83
CA VAL A 485 -28.96 0.34 -12.99
C VAL A 485 -30.40 0.85 -13.16
N ASN A 486 -31.17 0.96 -12.08
CA ASN A 486 -32.54 1.49 -12.11
C ASN A 486 -32.60 2.97 -12.52
N GLN A 487 -31.51 3.73 -12.30
CA GLN A 487 -31.37 5.10 -12.77
C GLN A 487 -30.87 5.20 -14.23
N GLY A 488 -30.66 4.06 -14.90
CA GLY A 488 -30.18 4.00 -16.28
C GLY A 488 -28.66 4.11 -16.43
N VAL A 489 -27.90 3.99 -15.33
CA VAL A 489 -26.44 3.99 -15.38
C VAL A 489 -25.96 2.61 -15.83
N THR A 490 -25.40 2.53 -17.04
CA THR A 490 -24.87 1.29 -17.64
C THR A 490 -23.37 1.13 -17.47
N GLN A 491 -22.65 2.24 -17.26
CA GLN A 491 -21.20 2.30 -17.19
C GLN A 491 -20.76 3.08 -15.95
N LEU A 492 -19.68 2.61 -15.34
CA LEU A 492 -18.92 3.33 -14.32
C LEU A 492 -17.61 3.79 -14.94
N HIS A 493 -16.99 4.80 -14.37
CA HIS A 493 -15.74 5.35 -14.88
C HIS A 493 -14.61 5.15 -13.87
N ILE A 494 -13.42 4.86 -14.38
CA ILE A 494 -12.18 4.72 -13.62
C ILE A 494 -11.07 5.51 -14.29
N LEU A 495 -10.06 5.92 -13.53
CA LEU A 495 -8.91 6.60 -14.12
C LEU A 495 -8.14 5.62 -15.02
N ARG A 496 -7.69 6.06 -16.19
CA ARG A 496 -6.92 5.22 -17.12
C ARG A 496 -5.65 4.64 -16.49
N MET A 497 -5.02 5.40 -15.61
CA MET A 497 -3.83 4.96 -14.87
C MET A 497 -4.11 3.84 -13.85
N GLU A 498 -5.39 3.60 -13.50
CA GLU A 498 -5.83 2.55 -12.58
C GLU A 498 -6.36 1.30 -13.32
N LEU A 499 -6.31 1.24 -14.66
CA LEU A 499 -6.80 0.09 -15.44
C LEU A 499 -6.13 -1.24 -15.04
N GLN A 500 -4.85 -1.20 -14.68
CA GLN A 500 -4.11 -2.37 -14.20
C GLN A 500 -4.72 -2.94 -12.91
N ASN A 501 -5.24 -2.06 -12.04
CA ASN A 501 -5.91 -2.47 -10.80
C ASN A 501 -7.28 -3.12 -11.09
N LEU A 502 -7.95 -2.75 -12.19
CA LEU A 502 -9.18 -3.41 -12.63
C LEU A 502 -8.89 -4.85 -13.09
N ASP A 503 -7.87 -5.05 -13.92
CA ASP A 503 -7.50 -6.40 -14.39
C ASP A 503 -7.08 -7.29 -13.21
N LYS A 504 -6.30 -6.74 -12.28
CA LYS A 504 -5.95 -7.39 -11.01
C LYS A 504 -7.19 -7.78 -10.20
N TYR A 505 -8.13 -6.85 -10.03
CA TYR A 505 -9.38 -7.09 -9.31
C TYR A 505 -10.21 -8.20 -9.95
N ARG A 506 -10.34 -8.22 -11.29
CA ARG A 506 -11.07 -9.27 -12.02
C ARG A 506 -10.40 -10.64 -11.85
N ALA A 507 -9.08 -10.71 -12.02
CA ALA A 507 -8.32 -11.93 -11.81
C ALA A 507 -8.46 -12.45 -10.36
N GLN A 508 -8.35 -11.56 -9.38
CA GLN A 508 -8.51 -11.90 -7.96
C GLN A 508 -9.89 -12.49 -7.66
N ASN A 509 -10.95 -11.86 -8.16
CA ASN A 509 -12.31 -12.32 -7.96
C ASN A 509 -12.58 -13.66 -8.64
N PHE A 510 -12.12 -13.83 -9.88
CA PHE A 510 -12.23 -15.10 -10.60
C PHE A 510 -11.55 -16.26 -9.86
N LEU A 511 -10.32 -16.04 -9.37
CA LEU A 511 -9.61 -17.07 -8.61
C LEU A 511 -10.29 -17.36 -7.27
N ASN A 512 -10.79 -16.34 -6.57
CA ASN A 512 -11.52 -16.53 -5.32
C ASN A 512 -12.85 -17.27 -5.53
N ASP A 513 -13.55 -17.07 -6.65
CA ASP A 513 -14.74 -17.86 -6.98
C ASP A 513 -14.41 -19.33 -7.18
N LYS A 514 -13.29 -19.62 -7.85
CA LYS A 514 -12.81 -20.99 -8.02
C LYS A 514 -12.38 -21.63 -6.69
N ILE A 515 -11.94 -20.84 -5.72
CA ILE A 515 -11.63 -21.33 -4.37
C ILE A 515 -12.93 -21.61 -3.61
N ASP A 516 -13.94 -20.75 -3.72
CA ASP A 516 -15.24 -20.95 -3.08
C ASP A 516 -15.95 -22.20 -3.62
N GLU A 517 -15.87 -22.45 -4.93
CA GLU A 517 -16.34 -23.69 -5.57
C GLU A 517 -15.66 -24.93 -4.96
N TYR A 518 -14.33 -24.89 -4.81
CA TYR A 518 -13.54 -25.97 -4.23
C TYR A 518 -13.90 -26.23 -2.76
N GLU A 519 -14.01 -25.19 -1.94
CA GLU A 519 -14.39 -25.31 -0.53
C GLU A 519 -15.79 -25.91 -0.36
N ALA A 520 -16.75 -25.47 -1.18
CA ALA A 520 -18.10 -26.04 -1.20
C ALA A 520 -18.11 -27.52 -1.59
N GLN A 521 -17.28 -27.92 -2.56
CA GLN A 521 -17.13 -29.33 -2.94
C GLN A 521 -16.56 -30.17 -1.79
N GLN A 522 -15.49 -29.70 -1.14
CA GLN A 522 -14.87 -30.38 0.01
C GLN A 522 -15.86 -30.53 1.18
N GLU A 523 -16.69 -29.52 1.43
CA GLU A 523 -17.72 -29.58 2.48
C GLU A 523 -18.80 -30.65 2.16
N ASN A 524 -19.22 -30.74 0.89
CA ASN A 524 -20.19 -31.74 0.44
C ASN A 524 -19.63 -33.16 0.52
N GLU A 525 -18.39 -33.38 0.06
CA GLU A 525 -17.71 -34.68 0.18
C GLU A 525 -17.55 -35.10 1.65
N ALA A 526 -17.25 -34.15 2.55
CA ALA A 526 -17.15 -34.42 3.98
C ALA A 526 -18.52 -34.80 4.59
N LYS A 527 -19.62 -34.18 4.15
CA LYS A 527 -20.98 -34.54 4.58
C LYS A 527 -21.37 -35.95 4.13
N ASP A 528 -21.02 -36.33 2.90
CA ASP A 528 -21.37 -37.65 2.37
C ASP A 528 -20.54 -38.78 3.02
N ARG A 529 -19.25 -38.54 3.30
CA ARG A 529 -18.42 -39.47 4.08
C ARG A 529 -18.95 -39.68 5.50
N LYS A 530 -19.52 -38.65 6.14
CA LYS A 530 -20.13 -38.78 7.47
C LYS A 530 -21.41 -39.61 7.42
N LYS A 531 -22.21 -39.51 6.35
CA LYS A 531 -23.43 -40.32 6.18
C LYS A 531 -23.11 -41.80 5.96
N SER A 532 -22.07 -42.13 5.19
CA SER A 532 -21.71 -43.52 4.90
C SER A 532 -21.10 -44.29 6.08
N VAL A 533 -20.55 -43.58 7.08
CA VAL A 533 -20.05 -44.20 8.32
C VAL A 533 -21.17 -44.38 9.35
N ALA A 534 -22.25 -43.59 9.25
CA ALA A 534 -23.40 -43.69 10.14
C ALA A 534 -24.42 -44.77 9.73
N SER A 535 -24.42 -45.16 8.45
CA SER A 535 -25.17 -46.28 7.89
C SER A 535 -24.40 -47.59 8.03
#